data_AF-A0A925FLI1-F1
#
_entry.id   AF-A0A925FLI1-F1
#
_cell.length_a   1.000
_cell.length_b   1.000
_cell.length_c   1.000
_cell.angle_alpha   90.00
_cell.angle_beta   90.00
_cell.angle_gamma   90.00
#
_symmetry.space_group_name_H-M   'P 1'
#
loop_
_entity.id
_entity.type
_entity.pdbx_description
1 polymer ?
#
loop_
_entity_poly.entity_id
_entity_poly.type
_entity_poly.pdbx_seq_one_letter_code
_entity_poly.pdbx_strand_id
1 'polypeptide(L)'
;MQMLKTGIILAFFFLTGMFIGCSGTQSNSNSSASNISPVNTAQTQANTAKDNIEELGLLVSLPFEAEEATWKEELEKNKLTAVLRFTAEDTKKILAGLQQYTPAQPVNITTERWFPADLIAQSEMNGDNLLKGNSYSAQDFYRPPYTNGKIVKIENSDYLILELFSK
;
A
#
# COMPACT_ATOMS: atom_id res chain seq x y z
N MET A 1 13.98 -21.48 -60.08
CA MET A 1 12.99 -21.44 -61.18
C MET A 1 11.86 -22.40 -60.78
N GLN A 2 10.57 -22.10 -60.64
CA GLN A 2 9.64 -21.01 -60.99
C GLN A 2 8.69 -20.84 -59.77
N MET A 3 8.48 -19.65 -59.19
CA MET A 3 7.44 -18.64 -59.50
C MET A 3 5.95 -19.05 -59.35
N LEU A 4 5.32 -18.37 -58.37
CA LEU A 4 3.97 -17.76 -58.32
C LEU A 4 2.71 -18.66 -58.28
N LYS A 5 1.82 -18.42 -57.30
CA LYS A 5 0.62 -17.56 -57.48
C LYS A 5 -0.15 -17.30 -56.18
N THR A 6 -0.53 -16.03 -56.04
CA THR A 6 -1.41 -15.39 -55.06
C THR A 6 -2.87 -15.84 -55.18
N GLY A 7 -3.61 -15.84 -54.07
CA GLY A 7 -5.07 -15.95 -54.06
C GLY A 7 -5.68 -15.20 -52.87
N ILE A 8 -6.21 -14.01 -53.15
CA ILE A 8 -7.02 -13.16 -52.26
C ILE A 8 -8.47 -13.65 -52.33
N ILE A 9 -9.14 -13.87 -51.20
CA ILE A 9 -10.62 -13.90 -51.13
C ILE A 9 -11.10 -13.05 -49.95
N LEU A 10 -12.08 -12.22 -50.29
CA LEU A 10 -12.68 -11.10 -49.59
C LEU A 10 -14.10 -11.50 -49.13
N ALA A 11 -14.47 -11.27 -47.87
CA ALA A 11 -15.87 -11.19 -47.39
C ALA A 11 -15.86 -10.60 -45.95
N PHE A 12 -16.15 -9.32 -45.71
CA PHE A 12 -17.47 -8.65 -45.64
C PHE A 12 -18.51 -9.41 -44.81
N PHE A 13 -18.63 -9.08 -43.52
CA PHE A 13 -19.90 -9.18 -42.80
C PHE A 13 -20.12 -7.96 -41.88
N PHE A 14 -21.02 -7.11 -42.35
CA PHE A 14 -21.76 -6.10 -41.62
C PHE A 14 -22.56 -6.75 -40.48
N LEU A 15 -22.64 -6.13 -39.30
CA LEU A 15 -23.88 -6.12 -38.53
C LEU A 15 -23.91 -4.93 -37.55
N THR A 16 -24.58 -3.86 -37.98
CA THR A 16 -25.12 -2.78 -37.15
C THR A 16 -26.36 -3.25 -36.42
N GLY A 17 -26.43 -3.02 -35.11
CA GLY A 17 -27.64 -3.15 -34.29
C GLY A 17 -27.79 -1.93 -33.38
N MET A 18 -28.51 -0.91 -33.86
CA MET A 18 -29.11 0.13 -33.02
C MET A 18 -30.42 -0.40 -32.44
N PHE A 19 -30.62 -0.29 -31.12
CA PHE A 19 -31.95 -0.07 -30.54
C PHE A 19 -31.86 0.92 -29.38
N ILE A 20 -32.83 1.83 -29.41
CA ILE A 20 -33.05 3.05 -28.62
C ILE A 20 -33.92 2.71 -27.40
N GLY A 21 -33.77 3.44 -26.28
CA GLY A 21 -34.74 3.43 -25.18
C GLY A 21 -34.44 4.45 -24.07
N CYS A 22 -35.09 5.62 -24.12
CA CYS A 22 -35.05 6.74 -23.18
C CYS A 22 -35.70 6.46 -21.81
N SER A 23 -35.23 7.14 -20.75
CA SER A 23 -35.99 8.15 -19.97
C SER A 23 -35.45 8.28 -18.53
N GLY A 24 -35.21 9.53 -18.09
CA GLY A 24 -34.77 9.81 -16.72
C GLY A 24 -34.07 11.15 -16.53
N THR A 25 -34.64 12.25 -17.04
CA THR A 25 -34.24 13.60 -16.64
C THR A 25 -34.73 13.86 -15.21
N GLN A 26 -33.81 14.14 -14.28
CA GLN A 26 -34.15 14.89 -13.08
C GLN A 26 -33.04 15.90 -12.80
N SER A 27 -33.22 17.10 -13.37
CA SER A 27 -32.56 18.30 -12.89
C SER A 27 -33.24 18.71 -11.59
N ASN A 28 -32.53 18.59 -10.46
CA ASN A 28 -32.91 19.27 -9.23
C ASN A 28 -31.95 20.45 -9.03
N SER A 29 -32.42 21.63 -9.40
CA SER A 29 -31.76 22.89 -9.07
C SER A 29 -32.29 23.33 -7.71
N ASN A 30 -31.50 23.18 -6.67
CA ASN A 30 -31.74 23.91 -5.42
C ASN A 30 -30.55 24.83 -5.16
N SER A 31 -30.62 26.01 -5.76
CA SER A 31 -29.85 27.17 -5.34
C SER A 31 -30.55 27.77 -4.13
N SER A 32 -29.99 27.59 -2.93
CA SER A 32 -30.11 28.52 -1.80
C SER A 32 -29.14 28.17 -0.68
N ALA A 33 -28.41 29.21 -0.26
CA ALA A 33 -27.70 29.38 1.00
C ALA A 33 -26.42 28.56 1.23
N SER A 34 -25.31 29.23 0.94
CA SER A 34 -24.02 29.13 1.62
C SER A 34 -24.18 28.90 3.12
N ASN A 35 -24.05 27.64 3.56
CA ASN A 35 -23.63 27.30 4.90
C ASN A 35 -22.29 26.57 4.76
N ILE A 36 -21.22 27.36 4.82
CA ILE A 36 -19.86 26.88 4.96
C ILE A 36 -19.77 26.33 6.39
N SER A 37 -20.23 25.10 6.60
CA SER A 37 -19.74 24.29 7.70
C SER A 37 -18.40 23.72 7.26
N PRO A 38 -17.31 23.86 8.03
CA PRO A 38 -16.04 23.23 7.68
C PRO A 38 -16.26 21.71 7.72
N VAL A 39 -16.40 21.10 6.53
CA VAL A 39 -16.29 19.66 6.37
C VAL A 39 -14.86 19.31 6.81
N ASN A 40 -14.76 18.50 7.87
CA ASN A 40 -13.53 17.93 8.40
C ASN A 40 -12.79 17.13 7.30
N THR A 41 -11.97 17.83 6.51
CA THR A 41 -11.06 17.24 5.52
C THR A 41 -9.97 16.38 6.15
N ALA A 42 -9.80 16.46 7.48
CA ALA A 42 -8.83 15.67 8.23
C ALA A 42 -9.17 14.17 8.30
N GLN A 43 -10.46 13.81 8.20
CA GLN A 43 -10.91 12.44 8.46
C GLN A 43 -10.88 11.54 7.20
N THR A 44 -10.86 12.11 6.01
CA THR A 44 -10.81 11.35 4.75
C THR A 44 -9.39 10.92 4.36
N GLN A 45 -8.35 11.61 4.85
CA GLN A 45 -6.94 11.24 4.61
C GLN A 45 -6.45 10.11 5.51
N ALA A 46 -7.15 9.89 6.62
CA ALA A 46 -6.81 9.03 7.75
C ALA A 46 -6.99 7.52 7.53
N ASN A 47 -7.13 7.08 6.27
CA ASN A 47 -7.32 5.68 5.91
C ASN A 47 -6.88 5.38 4.47
N THR A 48 -6.16 6.31 3.83
CA THR A 48 -5.62 6.15 2.48
C THR A 48 -4.12 5.93 2.59
N ALA A 49 -3.60 5.00 1.80
CA ALA A 49 -2.16 4.79 1.71
C ALA A 49 -1.49 6.00 1.05
N LYS A 50 -0.33 6.36 1.56
CA LYS A 50 0.51 7.48 1.18
C LYS A 50 1.91 6.96 0.88
N ASP A 51 2.62 7.63 -0.01
CA ASP A 51 3.96 7.25 -0.50
C ASP A 51 5.04 8.31 -0.21
N ASN A 52 4.68 9.39 0.50
CA ASN A 52 5.61 10.46 0.86
C ASN A 52 6.46 10.05 2.08
N ILE A 53 7.77 9.90 1.85
CA ILE A 53 8.75 9.48 2.87
C ILE A 53 9.00 10.60 3.89
N GLU A 54 9.03 11.86 3.44
CA GLU A 54 9.31 13.00 4.30
C GLU A 54 8.20 13.20 5.36
N GLU A 55 6.94 13.05 4.96
CA GLU A 55 5.79 13.07 5.86
C GLU A 55 5.87 11.94 6.87
N LEU A 56 6.24 10.73 6.43
CA LEU A 56 6.42 9.59 7.33
C LEU A 56 7.53 9.89 8.36
N GLY A 57 8.63 10.52 7.95
CA GLY A 57 9.73 10.92 8.84
C GLY A 57 9.34 11.93 9.92
N LEU A 58 8.20 12.64 9.78
CA LEU A 58 7.64 13.48 10.85
C LEU A 58 6.94 12.63 11.93
N LEU A 59 6.41 11.47 11.55
CA LEU A 59 5.58 10.60 12.40
C LEU A 59 6.37 9.49 13.08
N VAL A 60 7.48 9.04 12.48
CA VAL A 60 8.30 7.94 13.00
C VAL A 60 9.78 8.31 13.01
N SER A 61 10.58 7.57 13.77
CA SER A 61 12.03 7.72 13.79
C SER A 61 12.66 6.66 12.88
N LEU A 62 13.20 7.07 11.73
CA LEU A 62 13.92 6.16 10.84
C LEU A 62 15.44 6.31 11.07
N PRO A 63 16.17 5.22 11.39
CA PRO A 63 17.62 5.28 11.61
C PRO A 63 18.42 5.50 10.33
N PHE A 64 17.83 5.19 9.17
CA PHE A 64 18.38 5.37 7.84
C PHE A 64 17.28 5.89 6.91
N GLU A 65 17.66 6.44 5.77
CA GLU A 65 16.70 6.84 4.73
C GLU A 65 16.20 5.60 3.98
N ALA A 66 14.89 5.48 3.81
CA ALA A 66 14.28 4.40 3.05
C ALA A 66 14.34 4.70 1.55
N GLU A 67 14.57 3.68 0.71
CA GLU A 67 14.50 3.83 -0.76
C GLU A 67 13.06 3.98 -1.25
N GLU A 68 12.13 3.36 -0.53
CA GLU A 68 10.70 3.39 -0.82
C GLU A 68 9.94 3.32 0.51
N ALA A 69 8.85 4.07 0.63
CA ALA A 69 7.91 3.91 1.72
C ALA A 69 6.49 4.04 1.21
N THR A 70 5.64 3.10 1.60
CA THR A 70 4.19 3.23 1.49
C THR A 70 3.58 3.04 2.86
N TRP A 71 2.77 3.97 3.33
CA TRP A 71 2.26 3.97 4.68
C TRP A 71 0.80 4.38 4.74
N LYS A 72 0.12 3.89 5.78
CA LYS A 72 -1.28 4.20 6.04
C LYS A 72 -1.44 4.41 7.54
N GLU A 73 -2.06 5.53 7.89
CA GLU A 73 -2.58 5.74 9.22
C GLU A 73 -4.03 5.25 9.26
N GLU A 74 -4.42 4.61 10.36
CA GLU A 74 -5.78 4.15 10.66
C GLU A 74 -6.20 4.80 11.98
N LEU A 75 -6.76 6.02 11.90
CA LEU A 75 -7.11 6.80 13.10
C LEU A 75 -8.13 6.08 14.00
N GLU A 76 -9.03 5.29 13.43
CA GLU A 76 -10.02 4.50 14.20
C GLU A 76 -9.36 3.41 15.07
N LYS A 77 -8.16 2.97 14.70
CA LYS A 77 -7.40 1.94 15.40
C LYS A 77 -6.18 2.49 16.13
N ASN A 78 -5.97 3.81 16.10
CA ASN A 78 -4.78 4.45 16.66
C ASN A 78 -3.49 3.80 16.13
N LYS A 79 -3.49 3.40 14.84
CA LYS A 79 -2.44 2.58 14.23
C LYS A 79 -1.80 3.28 13.05
N LEU A 80 -0.48 3.20 12.94
CA LEU A 80 0.26 3.50 11.72
C LEU A 80 0.91 2.22 11.20
N THR A 81 0.72 1.93 9.91
CA THR A 81 1.39 0.82 9.21
C THR A 81 2.24 1.42 8.09
N ALA A 82 3.53 1.15 8.07
CA ALA A 82 4.44 1.56 7.00
C ALA A 82 5.18 0.34 6.44
N VAL A 83 5.18 0.20 5.12
CA VAL A 83 6.00 -0.73 4.38
C VAL A 83 7.19 0.04 3.85
N LEU A 84 8.38 -0.29 4.34
CA LEU A 84 9.63 0.41 4.10
C LEU A 84 10.57 -0.51 3.34
N ARG A 85 11.21 -0.01 2.29
CA ARG A 85 12.32 -0.68 1.63
C ARG A 85 13.61 0.04 1.98
N PHE A 86 14.60 -0.72 2.43
CA PHE A 86 15.95 -0.21 2.64
C PHE A 86 16.93 -0.92 1.72
N THR A 87 18.15 -0.38 1.63
CA THR A 87 19.25 -1.14 1.05
C THR A 87 19.47 -2.43 1.86
N ALA A 88 19.99 -3.47 1.22
CA ALA A 88 20.35 -4.71 1.91
C ALA A 88 21.40 -4.49 3.02
N GLU A 89 22.25 -3.47 2.89
CA GLU A 89 23.24 -3.11 3.91
C GLU A 89 22.58 -2.48 5.15
N ASP A 90 21.69 -1.50 4.94
CA ASP A 90 21.04 -0.80 6.05
C ASP A 90 20.03 -1.70 6.74
N THR A 91 19.34 -2.56 5.99
CA THR A 91 18.50 -3.63 6.56
C THR A 91 19.27 -4.46 7.57
N LYS A 92 20.50 -4.89 7.24
CA LYS A 92 21.33 -5.67 8.18
C LYS A 92 21.69 -4.88 9.43
N LYS A 93 22.04 -3.59 9.29
CA LYS A 93 22.35 -2.70 10.43
C LYS A 93 21.13 -2.51 11.34
N ILE A 94 19.95 -2.29 10.75
CA ILE A 94 18.68 -2.17 11.47
C ILE A 94 18.41 -3.46 12.26
N LEU A 95 18.48 -4.62 11.61
CA LEU A 95 18.23 -5.90 12.28
C LEU A 95 19.22 -6.19 13.41
N ALA A 96 20.49 -5.81 13.25
CA ALA A 96 21.49 -5.95 14.30
C ALA A 96 21.19 -5.09 15.53
N GLY A 97 20.60 -3.90 15.36
CA GLY A 97 20.10 -3.08 16.48
C GLY A 97 18.87 -3.71 17.14
N LEU A 98 17.92 -4.17 16.34
CA LEU A 98 16.64 -4.72 16.81
C LEU A 98 16.79 -5.99 17.65
N GLN A 99 17.75 -6.86 17.30
CA GLN A 99 18.02 -8.10 18.02
C GLN A 99 18.53 -7.89 19.45
N GLN A 100 18.98 -6.68 19.81
CA GLN A 100 19.49 -6.39 21.15
C GLN A 100 18.38 -6.37 22.21
N TYR A 101 17.14 -6.08 21.82
CA TYR A 101 16.03 -5.95 22.77
C TYR A 101 15.22 -7.24 22.91
N THR A 102 14.93 -7.90 21.79
CA THR A 102 14.07 -9.10 21.79
C THR A 102 14.46 -10.01 20.63
N PRO A 103 14.51 -11.34 20.84
CA PRO A 103 14.74 -12.29 19.76
C PRO A 103 13.65 -12.22 18.70
N ALA A 104 14.04 -12.43 17.44
CA ALA A 104 13.12 -12.56 16.31
C ALA A 104 12.03 -13.61 16.58
N GLN A 105 10.78 -13.27 16.30
CA GLN A 105 9.66 -14.22 16.35
C GLN A 105 9.08 -14.42 14.94
N PRO A 106 8.95 -15.67 14.45
CA PRO A 106 8.35 -15.91 13.14
C PRO A 106 6.87 -15.50 13.15
N VAL A 107 6.45 -14.79 12.10
CA VAL A 107 5.08 -14.28 11.94
C VAL A 107 4.64 -14.38 10.47
N ASN A 108 3.33 -14.45 10.26
CA ASN A 108 2.70 -14.29 8.97
C ASN A 108 1.93 -12.97 8.94
N ILE A 109 2.09 -12.19 7.87
CA ILE A 109 1.40 -10.92 7.65
C ILE A 109 0.45 -11.08 6.47
N THR A 110 -0.82 -10.74 6.68
CA THR A 110 -1.79 -10.65 5.59
C THR A 110 -1.46 -9.46 4.72
N THR A 111 -1.33 -9.70 3.41
CA THR A 111 -1.02 -8.65 2.45
C THR A 111 -2.25 -7.76 2.21
N GLU A 112 -2.03 -6.46 2.11
CA GLU A 112 -3.08 -5.50 1.77
C GLU A 112 -2.90 -4.97 0.35
N ARG A 113 -4.01 -4.55 -0.28
CA ARG A 113 -4.02 -4.08 -1.68
C ARG A 113 -3.14 -2.85 -1.94
N TRP A 114 -2.77 -2.12 -0.90
CA TRP A 114 -1.94 -0.93 -0.99
C TRP A 114 -0.45 -1.22 -0.77
N PHE A 115 -0.08 -2.46 -0.42
CA PHE A 115 1.33 -2.82 -0.30
C PHE A 115 2.04 -2.70 -1.66
N PRO A 116 3.38 -2.53 -1.68
CA PRO A 116 4.17 -2.58 -2.89
C PRO A 116 3.89 -3.84 -3.72
N ALA A 117 3.92 -3.70 -5.04
CA ALA A 117 3.56 -4.77 -5.98
C ALA A 117 4.42 -6.03 -5.80
N ASP A 118 5.70 -5.87 -5.43
CA ASP A 118 6.61 -6.97 -5.15
C ASP A 118 6.09 -7.87 -4.02
N LEU A 119 5.57 -7.26 -2.95
CA LEU A 119 5.03 -7.99 -1.80
C LEU A 119 3.69 -8.64 -2.13
N ILE A 120 2.84 -7.96 -2.91
CA ILE A 120 1.59 -8.55 -3.42
C ILE A 120 1.91 -9.80 -4.24
N ALA A 121 2.79 -9.69 -5.23
CA ALA A 121 3.20 -10.80 -6.07
C ALA A 121 3.82 -11.94 -5.24
N GLN A 122 4.69 -11.63 -4.27
CA GLN A 122 5.27 -12.63 -3.38
C GLN A 122 4.20 -13.40 -2.60
N SER A 123 3.16 -12.72 -2.11
CA SER A 123 2.08 -13.36 -1.37
C SER A 123 1.17 -14.22 -2.26
N GLU A 124 0.94 -13.81 -3.51
CA GLU A 124 0.16 -14.56 -4.50
C GLU A 124 0.89 -15.84 -4.92
N MET A 125 2.22 -15.80 -5.03
CA MET A 125 3.05 -16.98 -5.29
C MET A 125 2.98 -18.02 -4.17
N ASN A 126 2.71 -17.60 -2.93
CA ASN A 126 2.51 -18.51 -1.78
C ASN A 126 1.10 -19.13 -1.75
N GLY A 127 0.13 -18.53 -2.44
CA GLY A 127 -1.23 -19.04 -2.58
C GLY A 127 -2.20 -18.72 -1.43
N ASP A 128 -1.77 -17.97 -0.41
CA ASP A 128 -2.56 -17.68 0.80
C ASP A 128 -2.67 -16.18 1.16
N ASN A 129 -2.14 -15.28 0.31
CA ASN A 129 -2.01 -13.84 0.59
C ASN A 129 -1.20 -13.53 1.85
N LEU A 130 -0.40 -14.48 2.35
CA LEU A 130 0.44 -14.30 3.52
C LEU A 130 1.90 -14.08 3.12
N LEU A 131 2.53 -13.14 3.82
CA LEU A 131 3.96 -12.91 3.80
C LEU A 131 4.58 -13.49 5.07
N LYS A 132 5.60 -14.33 4.90
CA LYS A 132 6.40 -14.85 6.00
C LYS A 132 7.43 -13.81 6.41
N GLY A 133 7.66 -13.70 7.71
CA GLY A 133 8.66 -12.77 8.24
C GLY A 133 9.04 -13.03 9.68
N ASN A 134 9.94 -12.19 10.16
CA ASN A 134 10.42 -12.20 11.53
C ASN A 134 10.08 -10.86 12.19
N SER A 135 9.34 -10.92 13.30
CA SER A 135 8.94 -9.76 14.08
C SER A 135 9.99 -9.41 15.14
N TYR A 136 10.22 -8.12 15.31
CA TYR A 136 11.08 -7.50 16.32
C TYR A 136 10.33 -6.36 17.04
N SER A 137 10.86 -5.90 18.16
CA SER A 137 10.38 -4.68 18.83
C SER A 137 10.64 -3.46 17.94
N ALA A 138 9.67 -2.54 17.83
CA ALA A 138 9.86 -1.30 17.06
C ALA A 138 10.25 -0.09 17.92
N GLN A 139 10.75 -0.31 19.15
CA GLN A 139 11.00 0.76 20.11
C GLN A 139 11.86 1.94 19.64
N ASP A 140 12.83 1.68 18.76
CA ASP A 140 13.73 2.72 18.24
C ASP A 140 13.05 3.59 17.16
N PHE A 141 11.86 3.18 16.71
CA PHE A 141 11.11 3.84 15.65
C PHE A 141 10.00 4.74 16.17
N TYR A 142 9.74 4.75 17.48
CA TYR A 142 8.63 5.49 18.08
C TYR A 142 8.89 7.00 18.05
N ARG A 143 7.84 7.76 17.74
CA ARG A 143 7.68 9.15 18.14
C ARG A 143 6.29 9.31 18.79
N PRO A 144 6.09 10.26 19.72
CA PRO A 144 4.75 10.57 20.20
C PRO A 144 3.80 10.86 19.03
N PRO A 145 2.54 10.36 19.05
CA PRO A 145 1.84 9.73 20.18
C PRO A 145 2.00 8.20 20.27
N TYR A 146 2.78 7.56 19.39
CA TYR A 146 2.95 6.11 19.40
C TYR A 146 3.83 5.68 20.58
N THR A 147 3.41 4.60 21.25
CA THR A 147 4.08 4.10 22.46
C THR A 147 4.38 2.61 22.42
N ASN A 148 3.87 1.91 21.41
CA ASN A 148 4.10 0.49 21.21
C ASN A 148 4.09 0.19 19.71
N GLY A 149 4.65 -0.95 19.33
CA GLY A 149 4.73 -1.37 17.95
C GLY A 149 5.72 -2.50 17.73
N LYS A 150 5.66 -3.05 16.52
CA LYS A 150 6.57 -4.09 16.05
C LYS A 150 7.04 -3.76 14.64
N ILE A 151 8.20 -4.30 14.28
CA ILE A 151 8.73 -4.23 12.92
C ILE A 151 8.98 -5.64 12.43
N VAL A 152 8.56 -5.93 11.21
CA VAL A 152 8.61 -7.27 10.62
C VAL A 152 9.52 -7.27 9.41
N LYS A 153 10.57 -8.08 9.43
CA LYS A 153 11.39 -8.37 8.26
C LYS A 153 10.74 -9.45 7.42
N ILE A 154 10.32 -9.09 6.21
CA ILE A 154 9.76 -10.04 5.26
C ILE A 154 10.86 -10.95 4.71
N GLU A 155 10.60 -12.25 4.61
CA GLU A 155 11.56 -13.21 4.05
C GLU A 155 11.82 -12.94 2.57
N ASN A 156 13.06 -13.16 2.13
CA ASN A 156 13.48 -13.07 0.72
C ASN A 156 13.21 -11.71 0.05
N SER A 157 13.19 -10.63 0.82
CA SER A 157 13.09 -9.26 0.30
C SER A 157 13.92 -8.31 1.16
N ASP A 158 13.95 -7.02 0.82
CA ASP A 158 14.52 -5.95 1.66
C ASP A 158 13.45 -5.08 2.31
N TYR A 159 12.19 -5.54 2.28
CA TYR A 159 11.08 -4.84 2.93
C TYR A 159 11.03 -5.11 4.44
N LEU A 160 10.70 -4.06 5.18
CA LEU A 160 10.34 -4.03 6.59
C LEU A 160 8.92 -3.48 6.73
N ILE A 161 8.06 -4.16 7.50
CA ILE A 161 6.72 -3.64 7.84
C ILE A 161 6.75 -3.13 9.27
N LEU A 162 6.60 -1.83 9.45
CA LEU A 162 6.49 -1.15 10.72
C LEU A 162 5.02 -0.98 11.10
N GLU A 163 4.62 -1.50 12.25
CA GLU A 163 3.30 -1.28 12.85
C GLU A 163 3.45 -0.57 14.20
N LEU A 164 2.90 0.64 14.31
CA LEU A 164 2.92 1.45 15.52
C LEU A 164 1.50 1.68 16.04
N PHE A 165 1.37 1.77 17.37
CA PHE A 165 0.11 1.96 18.06
C PHE A 165 0.22 3.09 19.10
N SER A 166 -0.74 4.00 19.11
CA SER A 166 -0.95 4.97 20.19
C SER A 166 -1.98 4.46 21.19
N LYS A 167 -1.97 5.03 22.40
CA LYS A 167 -2.95 4.70 23.45
C LYS A 167 -4.33 5.25 23.13
#